data_AF-A0A5Y8REJ5-F1
#
_entry.id   AF-A0A5Y8REJ5-F1
#
_cell.length_a   1.000
_cell.length_b   1.000
_cell.length_c   1.000
_cell.angle_alpha   90.00
_cell.angle_beta   90.00
_cell.angle_gamma   90.00
#
_symmetry.space_group_name_H-M   'P 1'
#
loop_
_entity.id
_entity.type
_entity.pdbx_description
1 polymer ?
#
loop_
_entity_poly.entity_id
_entity_poly.type
_entity_poly.pdbx_seq_one_letter_code
_entity_poly.pdbx_strand_id
1 'polypeptide(L)'
;MKLEEKIKQILDVKTIVEIEKKLDLKDRTLYVWLTTPTKRNSKVEIALLKLGIRDDERLIQRIEALKDEYKKNVTFKEAHERAITQIKALLEEIEAA
;
A
#
# COMPACT_ATOMS: atom_id res chain seq x y z
N MET A 1 14.35 -15.16 -13.59
CA MET A 1 13.96 -15.97 -12.42
C MET A 1 12.52 -15.66 -12.07
N LYS A 2 11.69 -16.67 -11.77
CA LYS A 2 10.30 -16.41 -11.38
C LYS A 2 10.27 -15.74 -9.99
N LEU A 3 9.31 -14.85 -9.75
CA LEU A 3 9.19 -14.15 -8.47
C LEU A 3 9.09 -15.12 -7.27
N GLU A 4 8.36 -16.22 -7.42
CA GLU A 4 8.27 -17.26 -6.39
C GLU A 4 9.65 -17.83 -6.01
N GLU A 5 10.50 -18.12 -7.00
CA GLU A 5 11.86 -18.64 -6.77
C GLU A 5 12.74 -17.60 -6.07
N LYS A 6 12.61 -16.32 -6.45
CA LYS A 6 13.30 -15.21 -5.79
C LYS A 6 12.94 -15.16 -4.30
N ILE A 7 11.65 -15.25 -3.98
CA ILE A 7 11.17 -15.23 -2.59
C ILE A 7 11.68 -16.46 -1.82
N LYS A 8 11.64 -17.65 -2.43
CA LYS A 8 12.19 -18.88 -1.84
C LYS A 8 13.66 -18.73 -1.47
N GLN A 9 14.47 -18.16 -2.36
CA GLN A 9 15.89 -17.92 -2.12
C GLN A 9 16.13 -16.92 -1.00
N ILE A 10 15.44 -15.77 -1.00
CA ILE A 10 15.59 -14.74 0.04
C ILE A 10 15.24 -15.29 1.42
N LEU A 11 14.19 -16.11 1.49
CA LEU A 11 13.68 -16.65 2.74
C LEU A 11 14.34 -17.97 3.15
N ASP A 12 15.21 -18.55 2.32
CA ASP A 12 15.77 -19.90 2.52
C ASP A 12 14.67 -20.94 2.83
N VAL A 13 13.74 -21.12 1.90
CA VAL A 13 12.63 -22.07 2.00
C VAL A 13 12.39 -22.80 0.69
N LYS A 14 11.74 -23.97 0.74
CA LYS A 14 11.55 -24.83 -0.44
C LYS A 14 10.15 -24.76 -1.00
N THR A 15 9.15 -24.51 -0.15
CA THR A 15 7.73 -24.56 -0.52
C THR A 15 7.05 -23.21 -0.37
N ILE A 16 5.98 -22.98 -1.15
CA ILE A 16 5.18 -21.76 -1.03
C ILE A 16 4.47 -21.67 0.33
N VAL A 17 4.13 -22.80 0.95
CA VAL A 17 3.50 -22.85 2.27
C VAL A 17 4.46 -22.31 3.34
N GLU A 18 5.75 -22.63 3.25
CA GLU A 18 6.76 -22.07 4.15
C GLU A 18 6.97 -20.57 3.93
N ILE A 19 6.91 -20.10 2.68
CA ILE A 19 6.93 -18.66 2.38
C ILE A 19 5.76 -17.98 3.08
N GLU A 20 4.54 -18.49 2.91
CA GLU A 20 3.34 -17.91 3.53
C GLU A 20 3.46 -17.86 5.04
N LYS A 21 3.96 -18.94 5.66
CA LYS A 21 4.19 -18.98 7.11
C LYS A 21 5.23 -17.94 7.56
N LYS A 22 6.36 -17.79 6.85
CA LYS A 22 7.40 -16.80 7.19
C LYS A 22 6.94 -15.36 6.99
N LEU A 23 6.01 -15.13 6.05
CA LEU A 23 5.45 -13.81 5.75
C LEU A 23 4.15 -13.51 6.50
N ASP A 24 3.72 -14.39 7.42
CA ASP A 24 2.43 -14.31 8.12
C ASP A 24 1.23 -14.11 7.18
N LEU A 25 1.27 -14.83 6.05
CA LEU A 25 0.19 -14.91 5.07
C LEU A 25 -0.61 -16.20 5.31
N LYS A 26 -1.94 -16.12 5.18
CA LYS A 26 -2.86 -17.24 5.40
C LYS A 26 -3.64 -17.57 4.12
N ASP A 27 -4.33 -18.70 4.12
CA ASP A 27 -5.35 -19.03 3.13
C ASP A 27 -4.87 -18.98 1.67
N ARG A 28 -3.63 -19.41 1.41
CA ARG A 28 -3.03 -19.40 0.06
C ARG A 28 -2.96 -18.00 -0.56
N THR A 29 -2.92 -16.96 0.26
CA THR A 29 -2.96 -15.56 -0.18
C THR A 29 -1.83 -15.23 -1.17
N LEU A 30 -0.60 -15.70 -0.91
CA LEU A 30 0.52 -15.47 -1.82
C LEU A 30 0.34 -16.26 -3.11
N TYR A 31 -0.07 -17.53 -3.00
CA TYR A 31 -0.30 -18.38 -4.18
C TYR A 31 -1.33 -17.73 -5.12
N VAL A 32 -2.49 -17.34 -4.58
CA VAL A 32 -3.55 -16.67 -5.35
C VAL A 32 -3.02 -15.38 -5.99
N TRP A 33 -2.26 -14.58 -5.26
CA TRP A 33 -1.68 -13.34 -5.78
C TRP A 33 -0.64 -13.58 -6.90
N LEU A 34 0.14 -14.66 -6.81
CA LEU A 34 1.09 -15.05 -7.85
C LEU A 34 0.39 -15.60 -9.10
N THR A 35 -0.69 -16.37 -8.94
CA THR A 35 -1.42 -16.99 -10.06
C THR A 35 -2.47 -16.09 -10.70
N THR A 36 -2.84 -14.97 -10.06
CA THR A 36 -3.87 -14.05 -10.55
C THR A 36 -3.28 -12.66 -10.76
N PRO A 37 -2.86 -12.30 -11.99
CA PRO A 37 -2.12 -11.07 -12.27
C PRO A 37 -2.82 -9.78 -11.83
N THR A 38 -4.16 -9.75 -11.90
CA THR A 38 -5.00 -8.60 -11.55
C THR A 38 -5.30 -8.50 -10.05
N LYS A 39 -5.01 -9.54 -9.26
CA LYS A 39 -5.32 -9.55 -7.83
C LYS A 39 -4.40 -8.59 -7.10
N ARG A 40 -4.99 -7.64 -6.38
CA ARG A 40 -4.28 -6.78 -5.40
C ARG A 40 -4.43 -7.37 -4.01
N ASN A 41 -3.38 -7.26 -3.21
CA ASN A 41 -3.41 -7.64 -1.80
C ASN A 41 -2.33 -6.88 -1.04
N SER A 42 -2.73 -5.93 -0.21
CA SER A 42 -1.80 -5.06 0.51
C SER A 42 -0.86 -5.83 1.44
N LYS A 43 -1.30 -6.93 2.05
CA LYS A 43 -0.44 -7.75 2.91
C LYS A 43 0.70 -8.39 2.12
N VAL A 44 0.39 -8.94 0.94
CA VAL A 44 1.40 -9.50 0.03
C VAL A 44 2.34 -8.40 -0.46
N GLU A 45 1.78 -7.30 -0.96
CA GLU A 45 2.55 -6.17 -1.49
C GLU A 45 3.54 -5.63 -0.45
N ILE A 46 3.09 -5.42 0.79
CA ILE A 46 3.95 -4.99 1.90
C ILE A 46 5.00 -6.05 2.23
N ALA A 47 4.64 -7.33 2.28
CA ALA A 47 5.57 -8.41 2.58
C ALA A 47 6.70 -8.47 1.53
N LEU A 48 6.37 -8.37 0.25
CA LEU A 48 7.35 -8.35 -0.85
C LEU A 48 8.28 -7.14 -0.75
N LEU A 49 7.75 -5.95 -0.45
CA LEU A 49 8.55 -4.74 -0.26
C LEU A 49 9.50 -4.85 0.95
N LYS A 50 9.06 -5.49 2.05
CA LYS A 50 9.91 -5.79 3.21
C LYS A 50 11.04 -6.76 2.89
N LEU A 51 10.84 -7.66 1.91
CA LEU A 51 11.89 -8.54 1.38
C LEU A 51 12.84 -7.84 0.39
N GLY A 52 12.64 -6.54 0.12
CA GLY A 52 13.45 -5.81 -0.85
C GLY A 52 13.07 -6.07 -2.31
N ILE A 53 11.95 -6.75 -2.56
CA ILE A 53 11.45 -6.98 -3.92
C ILE A 53 10.74 -5.71 -4.38
N ARG A 54 11.39 -4.98 -5.28
CA ARG A 54 10.93 -3.67 -5.80
C ARG A 54 10.85 -3.62 -7.32
N ASP A 55 11.36 -4.65 -7.98
CA ASP A 55 11.42 -4.82 -9.43
C ASP A 55 10.17 -5.49 -10.02
N ASP A 56 9.23 -5.93 -9.19
CA ASP A 56 7.93 -6.42 -9.68
C ASP A 56 7.09 -5.25 -10.20
N GLU A 57 6.74 -5.30 -11.49
CA GLU A 57 6.02 -4.24 -12.19
C GLU A 57 4.67 -3.90 -11.55
N ARG A 58 3.97 -4.91 -10.99
CA ARG A 58 2.69 -4.67 -10.31
C ARG A 58 2.90 -3.86 -9.04
N LEU A 59 3.98 -4.08 -8.31
CA LEU A 59 4.34 -3.28 -7.13
C LEU A 59 4.71 -1.84 -7.52
N ILE A 60 5.49 -1.66 -8.59
CA ILE A 60 5.87 -0.35 -9.10
C ILE A 60 4.62 0.49 -9.42
N GLN A 61 3.74 -0.04 -10.27
CA GLN A 61 2.48 0.61 -10.64
C GLN A 61 1.60 0.91 -9.42
N ARG A 62 1.58 0.00 -8.43
CA ARG A 62 0.79 0.21 -7.21
C ARG A 62 1.34 1.35 -6.36
N ILE A 63 2.65 1.43 -6.22
CA ILE A 63 3.31 2.49 -5.45
C ILE A 63 3.06 3.85 -6.09
N GLU A 64 3.15 3.95 -7.42
CA GLU A 64 2.87 5.20 -8.14
C GLU A 64 1.42 5.63 -7.94
N ALA A 65 0.46 4.72 -8.12
CA ALA A 65 -0.96 5.02 -7.89
C ALA A 65 -1.23 5.50 -6.45
N LEU A 66 -0.61 4.85 -5.45
CA LEU A 66 -0.74 5.26 -4.05
C LEU A 66 -0.11 6.62 -3.76
N LYS A 67 1.01 6.97 -4.41
CA LYS A 67 1.63 8.30 -4.28
C LYS A 67 0.72 9.39 -4.83
N ASP A 68 0.10 9.15 -5.98
CA ASP A 68 -0.84 10.10 -6.59
C ASP A 68 -2.09 10.28 -5.73
N GLU A 69 -2.64 9.19 -5.21
CA GLU A 69 -3.78 9.21 -4.29
C GLU A 69 -3.44 9.98 -3.00
N TYR A 70 -2.26 9.70 -2.41
CA TYR A 70 -1.77 10.41 -1.23
C TYR A 70 -1.66 11.92 -1.49
N LYS A 71 -1.06 12.32 -2.62
CA LYS A 71 -0.91 13.74 -2.97
C LYS A 71 -2.27 14.44 -3.07
N LYS A 72 -3.24 13.82 -3.74
CA LYS A 72 -4.62 14.35 -3.84
C LYS A 72 -5.25 14.52 -2.45
N ASN A 73 -5.13 13.51 -1.59
CA ASN A 73 -5.70 13.53 -0.25
C ASN A 73 -5.07 14.60 0.65
N VAL A 74 -3.76 14.83 0.56
CA VAL A 74 -3.09 15.93 1.26
C VAL A 74 -3.64 17.27 0.79
N THR A 75 -3.78 17.48 -0.53
CA THR A 75 -4.35 18.72 -1.06
C THR A 75 -5.79 18.96 -0.58
N PHE A 76 -6.63 17.91 -0.55
CA PHE A 76 -7.99 18.02 0.00
C PHE A 76 -8.00 18.37 1.49
N LYS A 77 -7.13 17.75 2.28
CA LYS A 77 -7.01 18.03 3.71
C LYS A 77 -6.64 19.48 3.97
N GLU A 78 -5.63 19.99 3.28
CA GLU A 78 -5.19 21.39 3.42
C GLU A 78 -6.30 22.38 3.03
N ALA A 79 -7.03 22.11 1.94
CA ALA A 79 -8.15 22.95 1.52
C ALA A 79 -9.27 22.97 2.57
N HIS A 80 -9.59 21.81 3.14
CA HIS A 80 -10.60 21.68 4.19
C HIS A 80 -10.18 22.42 5.48
N GLU A 81 -8.92 22.30 5.91
CA GLU A 81 -8.38 23.02 7.08
C GLU A 81 -8.41 24.55 6.88
N ARG A 82 -8.11 25.04 5.68
CA ARG A 82 -8.25 26.48 5.35
C ARG A 82 -9.70 26.93 5.42
N ALA A 83 -10.63 26.16 4.86
CA ALA A 83 -12.06 26.48 4.90
C ALA A 83 -12.60 26.55 6.34
N ILE A 84 -12.22 25.58 7.20
CA ILE A 84 -12.59 25.60 8.62
C ILE A 84 -12.07 26.87 9.29
N THR A 85 -10.81 27.23 9.05
CA THR A 85 -10.21 28.45 9.63
C THR A 85 -10.96 29.71 9.21
N GLN A 86 -11.35 29.81 7.94
CA GLN A 86 -12.14 30.94 7.43
C GLN A 86 -13.53 31.00 8.06
N ILE A 87 -14.22 29.87 8.18
CA ILE A 87 -15.54 29.80 8.81
C ILE A 87 -15.46 30.23 10.28
N LYS A 88 -14.45 29.77 11.02
CA LYS A 88 -14.24 30.17 12.42
C LYS A 88 -14.03 31.67 12.55
N ALA A 89 -13.16 32.26 11.73
CA ALA A 89 -12.94 33.70 11.75
C ALA A 89 -14.22 34.49 11.44
N LEU A 90 -15.03 34.03 10.47
CA LEU A 90 -16.32 34.66 10.17
C LEU A 90 -17.31 34.55 11.33
N LEU A 91 -17.35 33.42 12.03
CA LEU A 91 -18.22 33.24 13.20
C LEU A 91 -17.80 34.14 14.37
N GLU A 92 -16.49 34.26 14.63
CA GLU A 92 -15.95 35.15 15.67
C GLU A 92 -16.31 36.62 15.41
N GLU A 93 -16.20 37.08 14.16
CA GLU A 93 -16.62 38.44 13.76
C GLU A 93 -18.13 38.67 13.93
N ILE A 94 -18.95 37.65 13.67
CA ILE A 94 -20.42 37.74 13.90
C ILE A 94 -20.74 37.81 15.39
N GLU A 95 -20.07 37.04 16.23
CA GLU A 95 -20.30 37.03 17.69
C GLU A 95 -19.81 38.32 18.38
N ALA A 96 -18.84 39.02 17.79
CA ALA A 96 -18.29 40.26 18.32
C ALA A 96 -19.09 41.54 17.94
N ALA A 97 -20.06 41.43 17.03
CA ALA A 97 -20.89 42.52 16.53
C ALA A 97 -22.25 42.64 17.26
#